data_AF-A0A5B0FMK0-F1
#
_entry.id   AF-A0A5B0FMK0-F1
#
_cell.length_a   1.000
_cell.length_b   1.000
_cell.length_c   1.000
_cell.angle_alpha   90.00
_cell.angle_beta   90.00
_cell.angle_gamma   90.00
#
_symmetry.space_group_name_H-M   'P 1'
#
loop_
_entity.id
_entity.type
_entity.pdbx_description
1 polymer ?
#
loop_
_entity_poly.entity_id
_entity_poly.type
_entity_poly.pdbx_seq_one_letter_code
_entity_poly.pdbx_strand_id
1 'polypeptide(L)' 'MEEKKLPEDGAQIRFRRVDEEEWREGEFDQQNRLFIEIYSPELVTHNSSDIEEWIHRDIG' A
#
# COMPACT_ATOMS: atom_id res chain seq x y z
N MET A 1 9.68 -13.32 -12.73
CA MET A 1 9.09 -12.53 -11.65
C MET A 1 7.71 -12.15 -12.13
N GLU A 2 6.65 -12.65 -11.50
CA GLU A 2 5.30 -12.13 -11.80
C GLU A 2 5.28 -10.67 -11.39
N GLU A 3 4.99 -9.77 -12.33
CA GLU A 3 4.71 -8.38 -12.00
C GLU A 3 3.49 -8.38 -11.08
N LYS A 4 3.70 -8.13 -9.79
CA LYS A 4 2.60 -7.85 -8.88
C LYS A 4 1.87 -6.64 -9.43
N LYS A 5 0.66 -6.87 -9.96
CA LYS A 5 -0.21 -5.80 -10.43
C LYS A 5 -0.36 -4.82 -9.27
N LEU A 6 -0.16 -3.53 -9.53
CA LEU A 6 -0.36 -2.49 -8.52
C LEU A 6 -1.87 -2.17 -8.41
N PRO A 7 -2.32 -1.62 -7.27
CA PRO A 7 -3.69 -1.13 -7.12
C PRO A 7 -3.99 0.00 -8.11
N GLU A 8 -5.27 0.34 -8.25
CA GLU A 8 -5.68 1.55 -8.97
C GLU A 8 -5.38 2.80 -8.14
N ASP A 9 -5.24 3.95 -8.80
CA ASP A 9 -5.06 5.24 -8.14
C ASP A 9 -6.22 5.54 -7.16
N GLY A 10 -5.88 5.93 -5.93
CA GLY A 10 -6.84 6.17 -4.85
C GLY A 10 -7.44 4.89 -4.24
N ALA A 11 -6.96 3.69 -4.60
CA ALA A 11 -7.49 2.46 -4.04
C ALA A 11 -7.18 2.35 -2.55
N GLN A 12 -8.22 2.11 -1.75
CA GLN A 12 -8.11 1.81 -0.33
C GLN A 12 -7.69 0.34 -0.14
N ILE A 13 -6.59 0.14 0.56
CA ILE A 13 -5.89 -1.14 0.63
C ILE A 13 -5.35 -1.42 2.04
N ARG A 14 -5.03 -2.69 2.28
CA ARG A 14 -4.08 -3.07 3.33
C ARG A 14 -2.80 -3.53 2.65
N PHE A 15 -1.65 -3.17 3.20
CA PHE A 15 -0.35 -3.54 2.62
C PHE A 15 0.65 -3.93 3.70
N ARG A 16 1.65 -4.74 3.33
CA ARG A 16 2.77 -5.16 4.17
C ARG A 16 4.08 -4.91 3.43
N ARG A 17 5.08 -4.37 4.13
CA ARG A 17 6.41 -4.13 3.57
C ARG A 17 7.28 -5.38 3.58
N VAL A 18 8.34 -5.39 2.78
CA VAL A 18 9.30 -6.51 2.70
C VAL A 18 10.12 -6.70 3.99
N ASP A 19 10.26 -5.64 4.79
CA ASP A 19 11.04 -5.58 6.02
C ASP A 19 10.18 -5.55 7.30
N GLU A 20 8.85 -5.65 7.16
CA GLU A 20 7.91 -5.63 8.29
C GLU A 20 6.93 -6.79 8.23
N GLU A 21 6.55 -7.33 9.39
CA GLU A 21 5.52 -8.37 9.49
C GLU A 21 4.11 -7.77 9.59
N GLU A 22 4.01 -6.50 9.97
CA GLU A 22 2.74 -5.81 10.24
C GLU A 22 2.04 -5.34 8.97
N TRP A 23 0.72 -5.52 8.95
CA TRP A 23 -0.14 -4.93 7.93
C TRP A 23 -0.50 -3.49 8.31
N ARG A 24 -0.35 -2.58 7.36
CA ARG A 24 -0.81 -1.20 7.45
C ARG A 24 -2.06 -1.01 6.59
N GLU A 25 -2.91 -0.07 6.95
CA GLU A 25 -4.00 0.38 6.07
C GLU A 25 -3.57 1.65 5.36
N GLY A 26 -3.93 1.78 4.08
CA GLY A 26 -3.53 2.91 3.28
C GLY A 26 -4.29 3.10 1.99
N GLU A 27 -3.78 4.06 1.22
CA GLU A 27 -4.19 4.39 -0.12
C GLU A 27 -3.01 4.23 -1.09
N PHE A 28 -3.28 3.81 -2.33
CA PHE A 28 -2.27 3.77 -3.36
C PHE A 28 -2.33 5.00 -4.27
N ASP A 29 -1.21 5.68 -4.44
CA ASP A 29 -0.99 6.75 -5.42
C ASP A 29 -0.25 6.17 -6.63
N GLN A 30 -0.95 6.07 -7.75
CA GLN A 30 -0.42 5.49 -8.98
C GLN A 30 0.60 6.41 -9.66
N GLN A 31 0.40 7.73 -9.57
CA GLN A 31 1.26 8.72 -10.21
C GLN A 31 2.67 8.67 -9.62
N ASN A 32 2.78 8.57 -8.30
CA ASN A 32 4.05 8.53 -7.59
C ASN A 32 4.50 7.09 -7.24
N ARG A 33 3.62 6.09 -7.44
CA ARG A 33 3.82 4.69 -7.07
C ARG A 33 4.08 4.53 -5.57
N LEU A 34 3.27 5.19 -4.75
CA LEU A 34 3.39 5.24 -3.30
C LEU A 34 2.20 4.57 -2.61
N PHE A 35 2.49 3.90 -1.49
CA PHE A 35 1.50 3.42 -0.54
C PHE A 35 1.49 4.38 0.65
N ILE A 36 0.37 5.02 0.92
CA ILE A 36 0.24 6.10 1.91
C ILE A 36 -0.53 5.55 3.11
N GLU A 37 0.03 5.63 4.32
CA GLU A 37 -0.66 5.18 5.53
C GLU A 37 -1.79 6.15 5.95
N ILE A 38 -2.99 5.63 6.21
CA ILE A 38 -4.17 6.45 6.56
C ILE A 38 -4.38 6.66 8.06
N TYR A 39 -3.72 5.88 8.93
CA TYR A 39 -3.84 6.00 10.39
C TYR A 39 -2.54 6.40 11.10
N SER A 40 -1.53 6.81 10.32
CA SER A 40 -0.32 7.38 10.88
C SER A 40 -0.58 8.81 11.38
N PRO A 41 -0.04 9.21 12.55
CA PRO A 41 -0.16 10.58 13.05
C PRO A 41 0.55 11.61 12.16
N GLU A 42 1.47 11.16 11.31
CA GLU A 42 2.21 11.96 10.32
C GLU A 42 2.07 11.33 8.93
N LEU A 43 2.35 12.11 7.87
CA LEU A 43 2.35 11.59 6.50
C LEU A 43 3.48 10.56 6.35
N VAL A 44 3.10 9.29 6.18
CA VAL A 44 4.02 8.18 5.94
C VAL A 44 3.70 7.57 4.58
N THR A 45 4.74 7.45 3.77
CA THR A 45 4.65 6.93 2.40
C THR A 45 5.69 5.84 2.17
N HIS A 46 5.32 4.80 1.46
CA HIS A 46 6.18 3.66 1.14
C HIS A 46 6.28 3.49 -0.38
N ASN A 47 7.47 3.20 -0.89
CA ASN A 47 7.62 2.93 -2.31
C ASN A 47 6.95 1.59 -2.66
N SER A 48 6.30 1.51 -3.81
CA SER A 48 5.79 0.24 -4.35
C SER A 48 6.82 -0.90 -4.38
N SER A 49 8.12 -0.59 -4.52
CA SER A 49 9.20 -1.60 -4.46
C SER A 49 9.40 -2.23 -3.09
N ASP A 50 9.01 -1.52 -2.04
CA ASP A 50 9.21 -1.93 -0.65
C ASP A 50 8.00 -2.69 -0.11
N ILE A 51 6.94 -2.81 -0.91
CA ILE A 51 5.72 -3.53 -0.56
C ILE A 51 5.84 -4.99 -0.97
N GLU A 52 5.76 -5.86 0.03
CA GLU A 52 5.69 -7.29 -0.21
C GLU A 52 4.31 -7.67 -0.71
N GLU A 53 3.25 -7.30 -0.01
CA GLU A 53 1.89 -7.76 -0.33
C GLU A 53 0.87 -6.67 -0.07
N TRP A 54 -0.22 -6.69 -0.84
CA TRP A 54 -1.34 -5.78 -0.66
C TRP A 54 -2.66 -6.47 -1.01
N ILE A 55 -3.75 -6.01 -0.39
CA ILE A 55 -5.12 -6.46 -0.64
C ILE A 55 -6.06 -5.25 -0.67
N HIS A 56 -7.13 -5.31 -1.48
CA HIS A 56 -8.20 -4.31 -1.41
C HIS A 56 -8.85 -4.34 -0.03
N ARG A 57 -9.21 -3.16 0.49
CA ARG A 57 -10.04 -3.06 1.69
C ARG A 57 -11.44 -3.51 1.33
N ASP A 58 -11.93 -4.60 1.93
CA ASP A 58 -13.33 -5.01 1.79
C ASP A 58 -14.22 -3.90 2.37
N ILE A 59 -14.90 -3.17 1.48
CA ILE A 59 -15.97 -2.25 1.86
C ILE A 59 -17.25 -3.10 1.81
N GLY A 60 -17.65 -3.62 2.97
CA GLY A 60 -18.92 -4.33 3.15
C GLY A 60 -20.12 -3.41 3.04
#